data_AF-A0A0V1GTM6-F1
#
_entry.id   AF-A0A0V1GTM6-F1
#
_cell.length_a   1.000
_cell.length_b   1.000
_cell.length_c   1.000
_cell.angle_alpha   90.00
_cell.angle_beta   90.00
_cell.angle_gamma   90.00
#
_symmetry.space_group_name_H-M   'P 1'
#
loop_
_entity.id
_entity.type
_entity.pdbx_description
1 polymer ?
#
loop_
_entity_poly.entity_id
_entity_poly.type
_entity_poly.pdbx_seq_one_letter_code
_entity_poly.pdbx_strand_id
1 'polypeptide(L)'
;TSKCQDRTDRSIVYKAPGQANGKIITAGAAGNWQDGAAAITAANGHSFAKALEHVVGNDATIKFLAYNNVPPRVPKVKTKSNSKGVIILSTNADAAAWIVHTVPGFPIPKTAYTWPAAETAKGHLLLCLTISETQINAIAASLLFVQPMIHYNDIPETETAAMPYFGKLIKGEIPTLPPFTSRGSIRTDNAGGPVTVHIYSKSETSKYGDCRVSQRNIRLITSPASVSGHNTNLELDETSWAVSDPGNIFCHIDKPYFTSACSNIYHDFLSLLIYVAYPGMSTTRKRKVLSLKQKLEVCKRDDSGVLFGKIAENFGLRLSTIQDIYCSQRRLSNFNMDTSSAAASWDDGAAALTNAGGHSFGKTLEHVIGNNAAIKFLAYNNVPPQVPKVNTKSNSKGVIVLSTAGDAAAWIVHTVPGFPAAKTGYTWPVAENARGHLLICLTISESQINAIAASLLLVQPLVHYNDIPETETAAMPYFNKLKEGRTPTLPPFTSKKSIRTESAAAPVAVQIYSKSESSKYEIYKKVIVKALKKTIKVWSRSDNKLKGDCRVLQRNIRLIKSPAAINGHNTNLEADDTNWAVSDPGNIFCHVDKPYFVSSKAFGNI
;
A
#
# COMPACT_ATOMS: atom_id res chain seq x y z
N THR A 1 -38.15 -12.79 -11.35
CA THR A 1 -38.22 -11.45 -10.70
C THR A 1 -36.95 -10.65 -10.99
N SER A 2 -36.91 -9.33 -10.79
CA SER A 2 -35.68 -8.51 -10.95
C SER A 2 -34.82 -8.40 -9.67
N LYS A 3 -35.17 -9.13 -8.60
CA LYS A 3 -34.46 -9.16 -7.31
C LYS A 3 -34.05 -10.60 -6.97
N CYS A 4 -32.98 -10.77 -6.19
CA CYS A 4 -32.56 -12.07 -5.66
C CYS A 4 -33.61 -12.61 -4.68
N GLN A 5 -34.06 -13.85 -4.86
CA GLN A 5 -35.14 -14.41 -4.04
C GLN A 5 -34.62 -15.50 -3.10
N ASP A 6 -34.43 -15.11 -1.83
CA ASP A 6 -34.45 -15.99 -0.65
C ASP A 6 -34.55 -15.16 0.66
N ARG A 7 -35.61 -14.33 0.76
CA ARG A 7 -35.88 -13.39 1.87
C ARG A 7 -34.80 -12.31 2.16
N THR A 8 -33.83 -12.09 1.26
CA THR A 8 -32.69 -11.20 1.51
C THR A 8 -32.17 -10.50 0.25
N ASP A 9 -31.44 -9.40 0.43
CA ASP A 9 -30.87 -8.53 -0.62
C ASP A 9 -29.67 -9.15 -1.38
N ARG A 10 -29.12 -10.27 -0.89
CA ARG A 10 -27.98 -10.97 -1.51
C ARG A 10 -27.93 -12.46 -1.17
N SER A 11 -27.44 -13.28 -2.09
CA SER A 11 -27.20 -14.71 -1.87
C SER A 11 -25.91 -15.19 -2.54
N ILE A 12 -25.19 -16.10 -1.87
CA ILE A 12 -24.06 -16.84 -2.42
C ILE A 12 -24.41 -18.33 -2.41
N VAL A 13 -24.29 -18.98 -3.57
CA VAL A 13 -24.41 -20.44 -3.68
C VAL A 13 -23.09 -21.02 -4.16
N TYR A 14 -22.59 -22.01 -3.43
CA TYR A 14 -21.45 -22.81 -3.80
C TYR A 14 -21.90 -24.26 -4.05
N LYS A 15 -21.81 -24.69 -5.32
CA LYS A 15 -22.03 -26.07 -5.73
C LYS A 15 -20.70 -26.80 -5.69
N ALA A 16 -20.55 -27.81 -4.84
CA ALA A 16 -19.33 -28.61 -4.79
C ALA A 16 -19.25 -29.60 -5.98
N PRO A 17 -18.03 -30.07 -6.33
CA PRO A 17 -17.86 -31.13 -7.32
C PRO A 17 -18.70 -32.37 -7.00
N GLY A 18 -19.41 -32.90 -8.00
CA GLY A 18 -20.25 -34.10 -7.87
C GLY A 18 -21.52 -33.95 -7.02
N GLN A 19 -21.81 -32.76 -6.48
CA GLN A 19 -23.03 -32.49 -5.70
C GLN A 19 -24.06 -31.73 -6.56
N ALA A 20 -25.31 -32.22 -6.60
CA ALA A 20 -26.42 -31.52 -7.24
C ALA A 20 -27.02 -30.44 -6.32
N ASN A 21 -26.97 -30.67 -5.00
CA ASN A 21 -27.38 -29.69 -4.00
C ASN A 21 -26.21 -28.76 -3.69
N GLY A 22 -26.41 -27.45 -3.91
CA GLY A 22 -25.44 -26.42 -3.54
C GLY A 22 -25.57 -26.04 -2.07
N LYS A 23 -24.48 -25.57 -1.46
CA LYS A 23 -24.53 -24.86 -0.18
C LYS A 23 -24.86 -23.40 -0.43
N ILE A 24 -25.73 -22.80 0.38
CA ILE A 24 -26.17 -21.41 0.26
C ILE A 24 -25.88 -20.61 1.53
N ILE A 25 -25.49 -19.34 1.35
CA ILE A 25 -25.50 -18.32 2.40
C ILE A 25 -26.34 -17.14 1.92
N THR A 26 -27.30 -16.73 2.74
CA THR A 26 -28.22 -15.61 2.52
C THR A 26 -27.93 -14.48 3.52
N ALA A 27 -28.38 -13.25 3.25
CA ALA A 27 -27.96 -12.07 4.03
C ALA A 27 -28.35 -12.10 5.53
N GLY A 28 -29.34 -12.91 5.93
CA GLY A 28 -29.84 -13.00 7.31
C GLY A 28 -29.29 -14.17 8.13
N ALA A 29 -28.60 -15.12 7.51
CA ALA A 29 -28.06 -16.29 8.20
C ALA A 29 -26.65 -15.99 8.73
N ALA A 30 -26.55 -15.59 9.99
CA ALA A 30 -25.26 -15.45 10.67
C ALA A 30 -24.57 -16.82 10.79
N GLY A 31 -23.61 -17.06 9.91
CA GLY A 31 -22.47 -17.94 10.18
C GLY A 31 -22.51 -19.42 9.79
N ASN A 32 -23.53 -19.92 9.07
CA ASN A 32 -23.51 -21.31 8.59
C ASN A 32 -24.01 -21.42 7.15
N TRP A 33 -23.21 -22.05 6.28
CA TRP A 33 -23.65 -22.56 4.97
C TRP A 33 -24.78 -23.57 5.19
N GLN A 34 -25.94 -23.31 4.58
CA GLN A 34 -27.09 -24.19 4.60
C GLN A 34 -27.17 -25.00 3.32
N ASP A 35 -27.86 -26.14 3.35
CA ASP A 35 -28.23 -26.82 2.10
C ASP A 35 -29.23 -25.98 1.32
N GLY A 36 -29.05 -25.88 0.00
CA GLY A 36 -30.04 -25.29 -0.87
C GLY A 36 -31.35 -26.07 -0.80
N ALA A 37 -32.47 -25.35 -0.89
CA ALA A 37 -33.81 -25.94 -0.79
C ALA A 37 -34.11 -26.99 -1.89
N ALA A 38 -33.43 -26.91 -3.03
CA ALA A 38 -33.46 -27.90 -4.10
C ALA A 38 -32.10 -27.99 -4.81
N ALA A 39 -31.93 -29.02 -5.64
CA ALA A 39 -30.76 -29.16 -6.50
C ALA A 39 -30.63 -27.98 -7.46
N ILE A 40 -29.41 -27.49 -7.68
CA ILE A 40 -29.15 -26.37 -8.61
C ILE A 40 -29.42 -26.73 -10.08
N THR A 41 -29.54 -28.03 -10.37
CA THR A 41 -29.92 -28.56 -11.67
C THR A 41 -31.43 -28.53 -11.90
N ALA A 42 -32.23 -28.39 -10.84
CA ALA A 42 -33.69 -28.34 -10.96
C ALA A 42 -34.13 -26.99 -11.54
N ALA A 43 -35.18 -27.00 -12.35
CA ALA A 43 -35.70 -25.76 -12.93
C ALA A 43 -36.38 -24.83 -11.92
N ASN A 44 -36.71 -25.33 -10.73
CA ASN A 44 -37.49 -24.65 -9.70
C ASN A 44 -36.98 -25.02 -8.29
N GLY A 45 -37.45 -24.31 -7.27
CA GLY A 45 -37.23 -24.68 -5.86
C GLY A 45 -35.90 -24.21 -5.26
N HIS A 46 -35.07 -23.49 -6.01
CA HIS A 46 -33.87 -22.83 -5.50
C HIS A 46 -33.77 -21.35 -5.95
N SER A 47 -33.01 -20.56 -5.19
CA SER A 47 -32.93 -19.09 -5.33
C SER A 47 -32.47 -18.62 -6.71
N PHE A 48 -31.53 -19.32 -7.34
CA PHE A 48 -31.01 -18.96 -8.68
C PHE A 48 -31.99 -19.26 -9.82
N ALA A 49 -32.74 -20.37 -9.76
CA ALA A 49 -33.79 -20.64 -10.75
C ALA A 49 -34.85 -19.53 -10.71
N LYS A 50 -35.22 -19.09 -9.50
CA LYS A 50 -36.19 -17.99 -9.34
C LYS A 50 -35.63 -16.63 -9.80
N ALA A 51 -34.37 -16.34 -9.50
CA ALA A 51 -33.71 -15.11 -9.96
C ALA A 51 -33.59 -15.07 -11.50
N LEU A 52 -33.42 -16.22 -12.15
CA LEU A 52 -33.29 -16.33 -13.60
C LEU A 52 -34.61 -16.60 -14.33
N GLU A 53 -35.74 -16.71 -13.63
CA GLU A 53 -37.05 -17.09 -14.19
C GLU A 53 -37.44 -16.32 -15.47
N HIS A 54 -37.19 -14.99 -15.50
CA HIS A 54 -37.47 -14.15 -16.69
C HIS A 54 -36.26 -13.90 -17.59
N VAL A 55 -35.12 -14.50 -17.25
CA VAL A 55 -33.98 -14.65 -18.15
C VAL A 55 -34.19 -15.87 -19.05
N VAL A 56 -34.80 -16.94 -18.51
CA VAL A 56 -35.12 -18.20 -19.19
C VAL A 56 -36.54 -18.25 -19.76
N GLY A 57 -37.46 -17.48 -19.18
CA GLY A 57 -38.84 -17.30 -19.65
C GLY A 57 -39.09 -15.92 -20.27
N ASN A 58 -40.27 -15.74 -20.86
CA ASN A 58 -40.69 -14.45 -21.43
C ASN A 58 -41.44 -13.63 -20.39
N ASP A 59 -41.01 -12.39 -20.19
CA ASP A 59 -41.71 -11.36 -19.42
C ASP A 59 -41.54 -10.02 -20.14
N ALA A 60 -42.64 -9.29 -20.32
CA ALA A 60 -42.65 -8.02 -21.06
C ALA A 60 -41.95 -6.89 -20.28
N THR A 61 -41.88 -6.99 -18.95
CA THR A 61 -41.38 -5.95 -18.06
C THR A 61 -39.93 -6.18 -17.61
N ILE A 62 -39.41 -7.40 -17.76
CA ILE A 62 -38.03 -7.71 -17.38
C ILE A 62 -37.12 -7.68 -18.61
N LYS A 63 -35.96 -7.03 -18.46
CA LYS A 63 -34.92 -6.95 -19.47
C LYS A 63 -33.57 -7.28 -18.84
N PHE A 64 -32.64 -7.79 -19.64
CA PHE A 64 -31.35 -8.25 -19.15
C PHE A 64 -30.25 -8.22 -20.21
N LEU A 65 -29.02 -8.16 -19.69
CA LEU A 65 -27.78 -8.34 -20.43
C LEU A 65 -27.05 -9.56 -19.86
N ALA A 66 -26.72 -10.52 -20.71
CA ALA A 66 -25.96 -11.71 -20.33
C ALA A 66 -24.57 -11.71 -20.99
N TYR A 67 -23.54 -11.98 -20.17
CA TYR A 67 -22.16 -12.04 -20.61
C TYR A 67 -21.50 -13.33 -20.12
N ASN A 68 -20.70 -13.96 -20.98
CA ASN A 68 -20.03 -15.22 -20.65
C ASN A 68 -18.84 -15.42 -21.61
N ASN A 69 -17.69 -15.83 -21.10
CA ASN A 69 -16.53 -16.16 -21.94
C ASN A 69 -16.67 -17.49 -22.70
N VAL A 70 -17.55 -18.36 -22.24
CA VAL A 70 -17.96 -19.60 -22.90
C VAL A 70 -19.49 -19.56 -23.01
N PRO A 71 -20.05 -18.76 -23.93
CA PRO A 71 -21.49 -18.62 -24.08
C PRO A 71 -22.17 -19.94 -24.49
N PRO A 72 -23.45 -20.12 -24.15
CA PRO A 72 -24.22 -21.25 -24.68
C PRO A 72 -24.32 -21.17 -26.20
N ARG A 73 -24.24 -22.33 -26.87
CA ARG A 73 -24.50 -22.48 -28.32
C ARG A 73 -23.59 -21.69 -29.26
N VAL A 74 -22.49 -21.08 -28.78
CA VAL A 74 -21.45 -20.47 -29.63
C VAL A 74 -20.11 -21.17 -29.37
N PRO A 75 -19.70 -22.12 -30.22
CA PRO A 75 -18.47 -22.86 -30.02
C PRO A 75 -17.22 -22.01 -30.35
N LYS A 76 -16.14 -22.22 -29.59
CA LYS A 76 -14.77 -21.71 -29.87
C LYS A 76 -14.59 -20.18 -29.91
N VAL A 77 -15.41 -19.42 -29.18
CA VAL A 77 -15.17 -17.97 -29.07
C VAL A 77 -13.90 -17.70 -28.27
N LYS A 78 -12.96 -16.95 -28.86
CA LYS A 78 -11.77 -16.47 -28.16
C LYS A 78 -12.10 -15.13 -27.50
N THR A 79 -12.30 -15.15 -26.19
CA THR A 79 -12.49 -13.94 -25.38
C THR A 79 -11.23 -13.66 -24.58
N LYS A 80 -11.01 -12.38 -24.24
CA LYS A 80 -9.88 -11.97 -23.39
C LYS A 80 -10.25 -11.95 -21.90
N SER A 81 -11.54 -12.03 -21.61
CA SER A 81 -12.14 -12.02 -20.27
C SER A 81 -12.56 -13.42 -19.84
N ASN A 82 -12.53 -13.69 -18.53
CA ASN A 82 -13.13 -14.89 -17.93
C ASN A 82 -14.44 -14.60 -17.19
N SER A 83 -14.85 -13.33 -17.12
CA SER A 83 -16.04 -12.88 -16.42
C SER A 83 -17.32 -13.47 -17.05
N LYS A 84 -18.23 -13.95 -16.20
CA LYS A 84 -19.58 -14.41 -16.59
C LYS A 84 -20.63 -13.85 -15.63
N GLY A 85 -21.82 -13.58 -16.13
CA GLY A 85 -22.90 -13.02 -15.32
C GLY A 85 -24.08 -12.50 -16.12
N VAL A 86 -25.06 -11.99 -15.38
CA VAL A 86 -26.31 -11.43 -15.91
C VAL A 86 -26.65 -10.17 -15.14
N ILE A 87 -26.98 -9.09 -15.85
CA ILE A 87 -27.59 -7.87 -15.30
C ILE A 87 -29.06 -7.92 -15.68
N ILE A 88 -29.96 -7.80 -14.71
CA ILE A 88 -31.42 -7.86 -14.88
C ILE A 88 -32.01 -6.56 -14.34
N LEU A 89 -32.97 -5.96 -15.04
CA LEU A 89 -33.72 -4.78 -14.59
C LEU A 89 -35.21 -4.90 -14.92
N SER A 90 -36.01 -4.01 -14.31
CA SER A 90 -37.46 -3.99 -14.45
C SER A 90 -37.92 -2.67 -15.08
N THR A 91 -38.53 -2.70 -16.26
CA THR A 91 -39.00 -1.48 -16.94
C THR A 91 -40.25 -0.84 -16.31
N ASN A 92 -40.69 -1.33 -15.14
CA ASN A 92 -41.89 -0.88 -14.43
C ASN A 92 -41.63 -0.51 -12.96
N ALA A 93 -40.41 -0.68 -12.46
CA ALA A 93 -40.03 -0.38 -11.08
C ALA A 93 -38.50 -0.22 -10.99
N ASP A 94 -37.99 0.69 -10.14
CA ASP A 94 -36.54 0.79 -9.87
C ASP A 94 -36.04 -0.46 -9.13
N ALA A 95 -35.76 -1.52 -9.87
CA ALA A 95 -35.42 -2.82 -9.33
C ALA A 95 -34.52 -3.59 -10.30
N ALA A 96 -33.29 -3.83 -9.86
CA ALA A 96 -32.31 -4.57 -10.62
C ALA A 96 -31.60 -5.65 -9.79
N ALA A 97 -31.04 -6.62 -10.50
CA ALA A 97 -30.19 -7.65 -9.94
C ALA A 97 -28.93 -7.82 -10.78
N TRP A 98 -27.81 -8.09 -10.11
CA TRP A 98 -26.58 -8.48 -10.74
C TRP A 98 -26.16 -9.87 -10.26
N ILE A 99 -26.09 -10.79 -11.22
CA ILE A 99 -25.67 -12.17 -11.01
C ILE A 99 -24.27 -12.35 -11.59
N VAL A 100 -23.38 -12.96 -10.80
CA VAL A 100 -22.03 -13.34 -11.23
C VAL A 100 -21.85 -14.82 -10.97
N HIS A 101 -21.31 -15.54 -11.95
CA HIS A 101 -21.16 -17.00 -11.84
C HIS A 101 -19.91 -17.51 -12.54
N THR A 102 -19.57 -18.79 -12.28
CA THR A 102 -18.44 -19.46 -12.93
C THR A 102 -18.84 -20.44 -14.04
N VAL A 103 -20.13 -20.75 -14.18
CA VAL A 103 -20.67 -21.81 -15.06
C VAL A 103 -20.49 -21.51 -16.57
N PRO A 104 -19.72 -22.32 -17.32
CA PRO A 104 -19.67 -22.26 -18.79
C PRO A 104 -21.01 -22.68 -19.44
N GLY A 105 -21.37 -22.09 -20.58
CA GLY A 105 -22.58 -22.46 -21.33
C GLY A 105 -23.90 -22.08 -20.64
N PHE A 106 -23.88 -21.12 -19.72
CA PHE A 106 -25.01 -20.74 -18.88
C PHE A 106 -25.11 -19.22 -18.70
N PRO A 107 -26.31 -18.65 -18.48
CA PRO A 107 -27.62 -19.25 -18.78
C PRO A 107 -27.90 -19.24 -20.28
N ILE A 108 -28.88 -20.01 -20.74
CA ILE A 108 -29.38 -19.91 -22.12
C ILE A 108 -30.52 -18.87 -22.14
N PRO A 109 -30.35 -17.71 -22.78
CA PRO A 109 -31.38 -16.68 -22.82
C PRO A 109 -32.67 -17.19 -23.48
N LYS A 110 -33.83 -16.83 -22.89
CA LYS A 110 -35.19 -17.09 -23.42
C LYS A 110 -35.44 -18.58 -23.78
N THR A 111 -34.75 -19.48 -23.11
CA THR A 111 -34.92 -20.93 -23.23
C THR A 111 -35.12 -21.48 -21.83
N ALA A 112 -35.96 -22.52 -21.67
CA ALA A 112 -36.20 -23.18 -20.39
C ALA A 112 -34.89 -23.44 -19.61
N TYR A 113 -34.96 -23.30 -18.28
CA TYR A 113 -33.81 -23.46 -17.39
C TYR A 113 -33.10 -24.78 -17.67
N THR A 114 -31.86 -24.68 -18.14
CA THR A 114 -31.05 -25.83 -18.54
C THR A 114 -29.69 -25.71 -17.87
N TRP A 115 -29.40 -26.63 -16.95
CA TRP A 115 -28.08 -26.75 -16.36
C TRP A 115 -27.15 -27.56 -17.29
N PRO A 116 -25.94 -27.07 -17.60
CA PRO A 116 -24.98 -27.83 -18.40
C PRO A 116 -24.55 -29.12 -17.68
N ALA A 117 -24.91 -30.30 -18.23
CA ALA A 117 -24.69 -31.59 -17.57
C ALA A 117 -23.22 -31.84 -17.19
N ALA A 118 -22.28 -31.45 -18.05
CA ALA A 118 -20.83 -31.57 -17.83
C ALA A 118 -20.33 -30.80 -16.60
N GLU A 119 -21.04 -29.75 -16.21
CA GLU A 119 -20.69 -28.87 -15.08
C GLU A 119 -21.24 -29.39 -13.75
N THR A 120 -22.02 -30.49 -13.76
CA THR A 120 -22.45 -31.19 -12.54
C THR A 120 -21.28 -31.85 -11.82
N ALA A 121 -20.30 -32.36 -12.56
CA ALA A 121 -19.12 -32.98 -11.98
C ALA A 121 -18.18 -31.95 -11.31
N LYS A 122 -18.34 -30.65 -11.61
CA LYS A 122 -17.41 -29.60 -11.20
C LYS A 122 -17.98 -28.68 -10.12
N GLY A 123 -17.08 -27.96 -9.46
CA GLY A 123 -17.40 -26.94 -8.48
C GLY A 123 -17.75 -25.61 -9.14
N HIS A 124 -18.86 -24.97 -8.73
CA HIS A 124 -19.29 -23.67 -9.23
C HIS A 124 -19.76 -22.75 -8.12
N LEU A 125 -19.61 -21.45 -8.36
CA LEU A 125 -19.97 -20.38 -7.45
C LEU A 125 -20.89 -19.42 -8.18
N LEU A 126 -21.98 -19.04 -7.53
CA LEU A 126 -22.93 -18.08 -8.01
C LEU A 126 -23.20 -17.04 -6.92
N LEU A 127 -23.14 -15.77 -7.29
CA LEU A 127 -23.43 -14.62 -6.44
C LEU A 127 -24.59 -13.85 -7.06
N CYS A 128 -25.61 -13.52 -6.27
CA CYS A 128 -26.70 -12.65 -6.67
C CYS A 128 -26.75 -11.43 -5.74
N LEU A 129 -26.80 -10.24 -6.33
CA LEU A 129 -26.92 -8.96 -5.62
C LEU A 129 -28.18 -8.23 -6.10
N THR A 130 -29.05 -7.85 -5.17
CA THR A 130 -30.19 -6.95 -5.45
C THR A 130 -29.73 -5.50 -5.32
N ILE A 131 -29.99 -4.68 -6.32
CA ILE A 131 -29.48 -3.31 -6.46
C ILE A 131 -30.57 -2.39 -7.05
N SER A 132 -30.38 -1.07 -6.92
CA SER A 132 -31.14 -0.07 -7.70
C SER A 132 -30.57 0.03 -9.12
N GLU A 133 -31.42 0.36 -10.08
CA GLU A 133 -31.06 0.53 -11.50
C GLU A 133 -30.02 1.62 -11.71
N THR A 134 -30.04 2.65 -10.88
CA THR A 134 -29.04 3.74 -10.87
C THR A 134 -27.60 3.24 -10.72
N GLN A 135 -27.41 2.03 -10.16
CA GLN A 135 -26.09 1.44 -9.92
C GLN A 135 -25.58 0.59 -11.09
N ILE A 136 -26.42 0.28 -12.09
CA ILE A 136 -26.04 -0.48 -13.29
C ILE A 136 -24.91 0.22 -14.03
N ASN A 137 -24.95 1.55 -14.14
CA ASN A 137 -23.90 2.31 -14.82
C ASN A 137 -22.54 2.20 -14.11
N ALA A 138 -22.52 2.07 -12.77
CA ALA A 138 -21.29 1.84 -12.01
C ALA A 138 -20.74 0.43 -12.23
N ILE A 139 -21.61 -0.58 -12.33
CA ILE A 139 -21.22 -1.95 -12.69
C ILE A 139 -20.67 -1.97 -14.13
N ALA A 140 -21.35 -1.31 -15.06
CA ALA A 140 -20.92 -1.22 -16.45
C ALA A 140 -19.55 -0.56 -16.59
N ALA A 141 -19.28 0.51 -15.82
CA ALA A 141 -17.97 1.15 -15.74
C ALA A 141 -16.88 0.15 -15.32
N SER A 142 -17.16 -0.73 -14.37
CA SER A 142 -16.25 -1.82 -13.97
C SER A 142 -16.13 -2.91 -15.03
N LEU A 143 -17.22 -3.29 -15.71
CA LEU A 143 -17.22 -4.33 -16.74
C LEU A 143 -16.47 -3.90 -18.01
N LEU A 144 -16.50 -2.62 -18.38
CA LEU A 144 -15.73 -2.07 -19.50
C LEU A 144 -14.23 -2.39 -19.41
N PHE A 145 -13.68 -2.35 -18.19
CA PHE A 145 -12.28 -2.67 -17.98
C PHE A 145 -11.98 -4.14 -18.21
N VAL A 146 -12.91 -5.05 -17.88
CA VAL A 146 -12.68 -6.49 -18.01
C VAL A 146 -13.18 -7.07 -19.34
N GLN A 147 -13.76 -6.24 -20.22
CA GLN A 147 -14.20 -6.56 -21.58
C GLN A 147 -14.89 -7.94 -21.71
N PRO A 148 -15.98 -8.18 -20.96
CA PRO A 148 -16.67 -9.47 -21.03
C PRO A 148 -17.36 -9.61 -22.39
N MET A 149 -17.51 -10.85 -22.85
CA MET A 149 -18.23 -11.11 -24.08
C MET A 149 -19.73 -11.16 -23.79
N ILE A 150 -20.46 -10.16 -24.30
CA ILE A 150 -21.92 -10.08 -24.22
C ILE A 150 -22.49 -11.01 -25.30
N HIS A 151 -23.34 -11.96 -24.89
CA HIS A 151 -24.00 -12.89 -25.83
C HIS A 151 -25.50 -12.65 -25.94
N TYR A 152 -26.07 -11.79 -25.09
CA TYR A 152 -27.46 -11.39 -25.17
C TYR A 152 -27.66 -10.03 -24.50
N ASN A 153 -28.48 -9.18 -25.09
CA ASN A 153 -28.93 -7.92 -24.52
C ASN A 153 -30.30 -7.58 -25.10
N ASP A 154 -31.33 -7.47 -24.27
CA ASP A 154 -32.64 -6.92 -24.65
C ASP A 154 -32.96 -5.60 -23.90
N ILE A 155 -32.02 -5.06 -23.13
CA ILE A 155 -32.21 -3.80 -22.40
C ILE A 155 -32.36 -2.63 -23.41
N PRO A 156 -33.50 -1.92 -23.42
CA PRO A 156 -33.75 -0.86 -24.38
C PRO A 156 -32.95 0.40 -24.05
N GLU A 157 -32.68 1.21 -25.08
CA GLU A 157 -31.91 2.46 -24.94
C GLU A 157 -32.62 3.48 -24.02
N THR A 158 -33.95 3.44 -23.94
CA THR A 158 -34.74 4.32 -23.05
C THR A 158 -34.38 4.15 -21.58
N GLU A 159 -34.09 2.91 -21.15
CA GLU A 159 -33.69 2.60 -19.77
C GLU A 159 -32.23 2.96 -19.50
N THR A 160 -31.42 3.07 -20.55
CA THR A 160 -29.96 3.25 -20.44
C THR A 160 -29.49 4.63 -20.90
N ALA A 161 -30.42 5.54 -21.21
CA ALA A 161 -30.13 6.89 -21.70
C ALA A 161 -29.23 7.69 -20.73
N ALA A 162 -29.40 7.50 -19.42
CA ALA A 162 -28.57 8.11 -18.38
C ALA A 162 -27.34 7.27 -17.98
N MET A 163 -27.06 6.18 -18.69
CA MET A 163 -26.01 5.19 -18.36
C MET A 163 -24.91 5.16 -19.43
N PRO A 164 -24.05 6.19 -19.52
CA PRO A 164 -23.06 6.30 -20.59
C PRO A 164 -22.06 5.14 -20.60
N TYR A 165 -21.68 4.58 -19.45
CA TYR A 165 -20.76 3.43 -19.42
C TYR A 165 -21.45 2.13 -19.86
N PHE A 166 -22.75 1.99 -19.62
CA PHE A 166 -23.52 0.87 -20.17
C PHE A 166 -23.57 0.94 -21.70
N GLY A 167 -23.85 2.12 -22.26
CA GLY A 167 -23.81 2.35 -23.71
C GLY A 167 -22.46 2.00 -24.34
N LYS A 168 -21.36 2.36 -23.67
CA LYS A 168 -20.00 1.96 -24.10
C LYS A 168 -19.78 0.45 -24.02
N LEU A 169 -20.29 -0.20 -22.97
CA LEU A 169 -20.13 -1.63 -22.73
C LEU A 169 -20.81 -2.45 -23.84
N ILE A 170 -22.05 -2.11 -24.20
CA ILE A 170 -22.80 -2.80 -25.27
C ILE A 170 -22.18 -2.56 -26.66
N LYS A 171 -21.52 -1.42 -26.87
CA LYS A 171 -20.77 -1.11 -28.11
C LYS A 171 -19.40 -1.80 -28.17
N GLY A 172 -18.97 -2.45 -27.08
CA GLY A 172 -17.65 -3.08 -26.99
C GLY A 172 -16.50 -2.06 -26.96
N GLU A 173 -16.75 -0.82 -26.53
CA GLU A 173 -15.70 0.19 -26.37
C GLU A 173 -14.72 -0.21 -25.26
N ILE A 174 -13.45 0.15 -25.44
CA ILE A 174 -12.38 -0.20 -24.51
C ILE A 174 -11.68 1.05 -23.97
N PRO A 175 -11.32 1.10 -22.67
CA PRO A 175 -10.50 2.19 -22.14
C PRO A 175 -9.11 2.19 -22.80
N THR A 176 -8.80 3.22 -23.59
CA THR A 176 -7.50 3.37 -24.29
C THR A 176 -6.51 4.26 -23.53
N LEU A 177 -6.98 5.02 -22.55
CA LEU A 177 -6.18 5.94 -21.75
C LEU A 177 -6.08 5.46 -20.29
N PRO A 178 -4.97 5.75 -19.60
CA PRO A 178 -4.84 5.44 -18.17
C PRO A 178 -5.81 6.28 -17.32
N PRO A 179 -6.25 5.78 -16.14
CA PRO A 179 -5.78 4.55 -15.48
C PRO A 179 -6.39 3.26 -16.06
N PHE A 180 -5.56 2.22 -16.21
CA PHE A 180 -5.95 0.90 -16.75
C PHE A 180 -6.57 -0.07 -15.71
N THR A 181 -6.92 0.46 -14.54
CA THR A 181 -7.60 -0.26 -13.45
C THR A 181 -8.70 0.62 -12.89
N SER A 182 -9.82 0.01 -12.51
CA SER A 182 -10.95 0.70 -11.88
C SER A 182 -11.23 0.13 -10.50
N ARG A 183 -11.65 1.02 -9.60
CA ARG A 183 -12.26 0.69 -8.31
C ARG A 183 -13.61 1.37 -8.26
N GLY A 184 -14.66 0.56 -8.27
CA GLY A 184 -16.04 0.99 -8.06
C GLY A 184 -16.58 0.49 -6.73
N SER A 185 -17.72 1.04 -6.34
CA SER A 185 -18.54 0.48 -5.26
C SER A 185 -20.01 0.66 -5.57
N ILE A 186 -20.78 -0.36 -5.22
CA ILE A 186 -22.25 -0.35 -5.24
C ILE A 186 -22.77 -0.67 -3.84
N ARG A 187 -24.06 -0.49 -3.61
CA ARG A 187 -24.77 -0.83 -2.38
C ARG A 187 -25.94 -1.74 -2.71
N THR A 188 -26.16 -2.76 -1.89
CA THR A 188 -27.37 -3.58 -2.04
C THR A 188 -28.62 -2.78 -1.69
N ASP A 189 -29.71 -3.04 -2.41
CA ASP A 189 -31.01 -2.43 -2.17
C ASP A 189 -31.72 -3.17 -1.01
N ASN A 190 -31.48 -2.68 0.22
CA ASN A 190 -32.04 -3.25 1.45
C ASN A 190 -32.40 -2.16 2.47
N ALA A 191 -33.67 -2.06 2.83
CA ALA A 191 -34.18 -1.11 3.81
C ALA A 191 -33.66 -1.37 5.25
N GLY A 192 -33.23 -2.60 5.57
CA GLY A 192 -32.75 -2.99 6.90
C GLY A 192 -31.24 -2.80 7.13
N GLY A 193 -30.49 -2.31 6.13
CA GLY A 193 -29.04 -2.11 6.23
C GLY A 193 -28.32 -2.45 4.91
N PRO A 194 -28.13 -1.47 4.01
CA PRO A 194 -27.48 -1.70 2.71
C PRO A 194 -26.00 -2.07 2.88
N VAL A 195 -25.54 -3.10 2.17
CA VAL A 195 -24.14 -3.54 2.20
C VAL A 195 -23.38 -2.95 1.03
N THR A 196 -22.23 -2.34 1.33
CA THR A 196 -21.32 -1.84 0.30
C THR A 196 -20.56 -3.00 -0.33
N VAL A 197 -20.64 -3.12 -1.65
CA VAL A 197 -19.92 -4.08 -2.47
C VAL A 197 -18.85 -3.31 -3.23
N HIS A 198 -17.58 -3.70 -3.08
CA HIS A 198 -16.49 -3.08 -3.83
C HIS A 198 -16.14 -3.92 -5.05
N ILE A 199 -15.98 -3.26 -6.20
CA ILE A 199 -15.68 -3.89 -7.48
C ILE A 199 -14.32 -3.37 -7.94
N TYR A 200 -13.41 -4.29 -8.23
CA TYR A 200 -12.09 -3.98 -8.75
C TYR A 200 -11.95 -4.62 -10.12
N SER A 201 -11.57 -3.81 -11.09
CA SER A 201 -11.44 -4.24 -12.48
C SER A 201 -10.07 -3.89 -13.01
N LYS A 202 -9.53 -4.79 -13.83
CA LYS A 202 -8.25 -4.63 -14.51
C LYS A 202 -8.41 -4.82 -16.01
N SER A 203 -7.88 -3.89 -16.79
CA SER A 203 -7.80 -4.00 -18.26
C SER A 203 -6.56 -4.75 -18.75
N GLU A 204 -6.57 -5.17 -20.01
CA GLU A 204 -5.50 -5.94 -20.66
C GLU A 204 -4.20 -5.14 -20.68
N THR A 205 -4.28 -3.86 -21.02
CA THR A 205 -3.16 -2.91 -21.06
C THR A 205 -2.56 -2.63 -19.67
N SER A 206 -3.21 -3.12 -18.60
CA SER A 206 -2.71 -2.98 -17.24
C SER A 206 -1.53 -3.91 -16.98
N LYS A 207 -0.34 -3.31 -16.95
CA LYS A 207 0.91 -3.95 -16.48
C LYS A 207 0.92 -4.20 -14.96
N TYR A 208 -0.12 -3.84 -14.22
CA TYR A 208 -0.28 -4.18 -12.81
C TYR A 208 -0.65 -5.66 -12.66
N GLY A 209 0.35 -6.53 -12.70
CA GLY A 209 0.19 -7.98 -12.57
C GLY A 209 1.41 -8.66 -11.98
N ASP A 210 2.18 -7.95 -11.15
CA ASP A 210 3.33 -8.57 -10.51
C ASP A 210 2.82 -9.59 -9.47
N CYS A 211 2.92 -10.88 -9.82
CA CYS A 211 2.75 -12.02 -8.91
C CYS A 211 3.71 -11.98 -7.71
N ARG A 212 4.57 -10.96 -7.58
CA ARG A 212 5.33 -10.62 -6.38
C ARG A 212 4.50 -10.02 -5.24
N VAL A 213 3.17 -10.16 -5.24
CA VAL A 213 2.44 -10.17 -3.97
C VAL A 213 2.90 -11.44 -3.24
N SER A 214 3.89 -11.31 -2.37
CA SER A 214 4.39 -12.41 -1.58
C SER A 214 3.20 -13.12 -0.91
N GLN A 215 3.14 -14.46 -1.03
CA GLN A 215 2.02 -15.37 -0.69
C GLN A 215 1.55 -15.30 0.78
N ARG A 216 1.20 -14.13 1.32
CA ARG A 216 1.19 -13.89 2.77
C ARG A 216 -0.12 -13.48 3.38
N ASN A 217 -1.06 -13.03 2.55
CA ASN A 217 -2.42 -12.73 2.99
C ASN A 217 -3.47 -13.57 2.26
N ILE A 218 -3.09 -14.33 1.23
CA ILE A 218 -3.94 -15.31 0.56
C ILE A 218 -3.34 -16.66 0.89
N ARG A 219 -4.03 -17.41 1.75
CA ARG A 219 -3.71 -18.82 1.99
C ARG A 219 -4.56 -19.62 1.02
N LEU A 220 -3.90 -20.39 0.17
CA LEU A 220 -4.62 -21.38 -0.61
C LEU A 220 -5.24 -22.36 0.38
N ILE A 221 -6.55 -22.58 0.26
CA ILE A 221 -7.21 -23.62 1.02
C ILE A 221 -6.55 -24.94 0.61
N THR A 222 -6.09 -25.72 1.59
CA THR A 222 -5.48 -27.02 1.33
C THR A 222 -6.50 -27.91 0.64
N SER A 223 -6.19 -28.37 -0.57
CA SER A 223 -6.99 -29.36 -1.29
C SER A 223 -6.60 -30.77 -0.83
N PRO A 224 -7.56 -31.69 -0.60
CA PRO A 224 -9.00 -31.48 -0.62
C PRO A 224 -9.50 -30.68 0.60
N ALA A 225 -10.57 -29.92 0.41
CA ALA A 225 -11.23 -29.13 1.46
C ALA A 225 -12.70 -29.54 1.61
N SER A 226 -13.36 -29.07 2.66
CA SER A 226 -14.81 -29.25 2.82
C SER A 226 -15.47 -27.91 3.15
N VAL A 227 -16.53 -27.59 2.41
CA VAL A 227 -17.41 -26.44 2.66
C VAL A 227 -18.70 -26.99 3.27
N SER A 228 -18.82 -26.89 4.60
CA SER A 228 -20.01 -27.36 5.35
C SER A 228 -20.39 -28.82 5.05
N GLY A 229 -19.39 -29.72 5.01
CA GLY A 229 -19.58 -31.14 4.72
C GLY A 229 -19.51 -31.53 3.25
N HIS A 230 -19.51 -30.57 2.31
CA HIS A 230 -19.31 -30.86 0.89
C HIS A 230 -17.83 -30.80 0.52
N ASN A 231 -17.28 -31.92 0.06
CA ASN A 231 -15.88 -32.00 -0.33
C ASN A 231 -15.63 -31.25 -1.65
N THR A 232 -14.54 -30.51 -1.69
CA THR A 232 -14.03 -29.84 -2.89
C THR A 232 -12.54 -30.11 -3.06
N ASN A 233 -12.06 -30.06 -4.29
CA ASN A 233 -10.66 -30.17 -4.62
C ASN A 233 -10.33 -29.21 -5.77
N LEU A 234 -9.06 -28.79 -5.84
CA LEU A 234 -8.60 -27.81 -6.84
C LEU A 234 -8.69 -28.30 -8.29
N GLU A 235 -8.79 -29.61 -8.53
CA GLU A 235 -8.79 -30.20 -9.87
C GLU A 235 -10.20 -30.20 -10.50
N LEU A 236 -11.23 -30.29 -9.66
CA LEU A 236 -12.63 -30.36 -10.07
C LEU A 236 -13.41 -29.08 -9.74
N ASP A 237 -12.81 -28.11 -9.05
CA ASP A 237 -13.44 -26.84 -8.69
C ASP A 237 -13.03 -25.73 -9.66
N GLU A 238 -13.98 -25.24 -10.48
CA GLU A 238 -13.72 -24.15 -11.42
C GLU A 238 -13.83 -22.76 -10.77
N THR A 239 -14.10 -22.70 -9.46
CA THR A 239 -14.30 -21.44 -8.77
C THR A 239 -12.99 -20.80 -8.34
N SER A 240 -13.02 -19.47 -8.24
CA SER A 240 -11.92 -18.71 -7.67
C SER A 240 -12.50 -17.69 -6.71
N TRP A 241 -12.29 -17.94 -5.43
CA TRP A 241 -12.82 -17.09 -4.38
C TRP A 241 -11.85 -17.02 -3.20
N ALA A 242 -11.99 -15.96 -2.41
CA ALA A 242 -11.20 -15.77 -1.20
C ALA A 242 -12.10 -15.28 -0.07
N VAL A 243 -11.79 -15.70 1.15
CA VAL A 243 -12.41 -15.20 2.38
C VAL A 243 -11.35 -14.58 3.27
N SER A 244 -11.68 -13.48 3.95
CA SER A 244 -10.79 -12.87 4.93
C SER A 244 -10.73 -13.69 6.22
N ASP A 245 -9.54 -13.88 6.81
CA ASP A 245 -9.34 -14.52 8.12
C ASP A 245 -8.42 -13.67 9.03
N PRO A 246 -8.87 -13.20 10.21
CA PRO A 246 -10.26 -13.21 10.68
C PRO A 246 -11.04 -12.13 9.92
N GLY A 247 -12.24 -12.46 9.45
CA GLY A 247 -13.10 -11.44 8.86
C GLY A 247 -14.34 -12.00 8.20
N ASN A 248 -15.18 -11.08 7.78
CA ASN A 248 -16.50 -11.32 7.21
C ASN A 248 -16.54 -10.95 5.73
N ILE A 249 -15.42 -10.94 5.01
CA ILE A 249 -15.36 -10.50 3.61
C ILE A 249 -15.24 -11.71 2.70
N PHE A 250 -16.17 -11.81 1.76
CA PHE A 250 -16.14 -12.76 0.66
C PHE A 250 -15.69 -12.06 -0.64
N CYS A 251 -14.80 -12.71 -1.39
CA CYS A 251 -14.28 -12.22 -2.65
C CYS A 251 -14.57 -13.22 -3.77
N HIS A 252 -15.35 -12.82 -4.78
CA HIS A 252 -15.45 -13.57 -6.04
C HIS A 252 -14.37 -13.08 -7.01
N ILE A 253 -13.67 -14.01 -7.67
CA ILE A 253 -12.59 -13.74 -8.62
C ILE A 253 -12.91 -14.47 -9.92
N ASP A 254 -12.86 -13.77 -11.05
CA ASP A 254 -13.15 -14.38 -12.35
C ASP A 254 -11.97 -15.19 -12.94
N LYS A 255 -10.78 -15.10 -12.35
CA LYS A 255 -9.58 -15.83 -12.79
C LYS A 255 -8.89 -16.59 -11.65
N PRO A 256 -8.53 -17.88 -11.86
CA PRO A 256 -7.77 -18.67 -10.89
C PRO A 256 -6.34 -18.17 -10.66
N TYR A 257 -5.90 -18.32 -9.42
CA TYR A 257 -4.52 -18.08 -9.00
C TYR A 257 -3.63 -19.27 -9.39
N PHE A 258 -2.87 -19.17 -10.49
CA PHE A 258 -1.84 -20.15 -10.86
C PHE A 258 -0.43 -19.65 -10.52
N THR A 259 0.39 -20.52 -9.92
CA THR A 259 1.80 -20.24 -9.57
C THR A 259 2.76 -20.33 -10.78
N SER A 260 2.33 -20.92 -11.90
CA SER A 260 3.16 -21.11 -13.11
C SER A 260 3.21 -19.92 -14.07
N ALA A 261 2.48 -18.83 -13.80
CA ALA A 261 2.56 -17.59 -14.61
C ALA A 261 3.88 -16.78 -14.40
N CYS A 262 4.89 -17.37 -13.76
CA CYS A 262 6.20 -16.77 -13.54
C CYS A 262 7.30 -17.30 -14.46
N SER A 263 6.99 -18.18 -15.42
CA SER A 263 7.94 -18.62 -16.45
C SER A 263 7.50 -18.15 -17.83
N ASN A 264 8.16 -17.08 -18.28
CA ASN A 264 8.20 -16.57 -19.65
C ASN A 264 6.95 -15.86 -20.21
N ILE A 265 7.23 -14.61 -20.64
CA ILE A 265 6.46 -13.74 -21.55
C ILE A 265 5.25 -13.04 -20.92
N TYR A 266 5.29 -11.71 -21.06
CA TYR A 266 4.17 -10.77 -21.00
C TYR A 266 2.85 -11.39 -21.51
N HIS A 267 2.03 -11.93 -20.62
CA HIS A 267 0.64 -12.20 -20.94
C HIS A 267 -0.30 -11.51 -19.94
N ASP A 268 -0.67 -10.32 -20.39
CA ASP A 268 -1.83 -9.49 -20.09
C ASP A 268 -3.10 -10.29 -19.85
N PHE A 269 -3.78 -10.12 -18.71
CA PHE A 269 -5.16 -10.62 -18.60
C PHE A 269 -6.03 -9.78 -17.67
N LEU A 270 -7.27 -9.61 -18.14
CA LEU A 270 -8.42 -8.92 -17.52
C LEU A 270 -8.85 -9.64 -16.23
N SER A 271 -9.22 -8.90 -15.18
CA SER A 271 -9.72 -9.51 -13.94
C SER A 271 -10.77 -8.65 -13.23
N LEU A 272 -11.86 -9.28 -12.80
CA LEU A 272 -12.94 -8.72 -11.99
C LEU A 272 -12.91 -9.34 -10.59
N LEU A 273 -12.90 -8.47 -9.58
CA LEU A 273 -12.87 -8.87 -8.17
C LEU A 273 -13.97 -8.15 -7.40
N ILE A 274 -14.87 -8.92 -6.79
CA ILE A 274 -16.07 -8.41 -6.12
C ILE A 274 -15.97 -8.75 -4.64
N TYR A 275 -15.98 -7.72 -3.79
CA TYR A 275 -15.90 -7.83 -2.33
C TYR A 275 -17.27 -7.59 -1.71
N VAL A 276 -17.77 -8.55 -0.94
CA VAL A 276 -19.05 -8.46 -0.22
C VAL A 276 -18.87 -8.84 1.24
N ALA A 277 -19.45 -8.06 2.16
CA ALA A 277 -19.42 -8.37 3.60
C ALA A 277 -20.56 -9.34 4.00
N TYR A 278 -20.20 -10.46 4.63
CA TYR A 278 -21.04 -11.50 5.21
C TYR A 278 -20.64 -11.80 6.66
N PRO A 279 -21.33 -11.24 7.66
CA PRO A 279 -21.08 -11.54 9.07
C PRO A 279 -21.17 -13.05 9.32
N GLY A 280 -20.09 -13.65 9.85
CA GLY A 280 -20.09 -15.05 10.32
C GLY A 280 -19.37 -16.09 9.45
N MET A 281 -18.81 -15.76 8.28
CA MET A 281 -17.96 -16.71 7.54
C MET A 281 -16.63 -16.98 8.29
N SER A 282 -16.60 -18.01 9.14
CA SER A 282 -15.38 -18.50 9.78
C SER A 282 -15.17 -19.98 9.41
N THR A 283 -14.03 -20.31 8.81
CA THR A 283 -13.67 -21.71 8.56
C THR A 283 -13.27 -22.36 9.89
N THR A 284 -14.07 -23.31 10.36
CA THR A 284 -13.81 -24.09 11.58
C THR A 284 -12.57 -24.97 11.43
N ARG A 285 -11.38 -24.40 11.69
CA ARG A 285 -10.24 -25.17 12.19
C ARG A 285 -10.05 -24.80 13.66
N LYS A 286 -10.10 -25.81 14.54
CA LYS A 286 -9.65 -25.74 15.94
C LYS A 286 -8.18 -25.30 15.98
N ARG A 287 -7.94 -23.98 15.92
CA ARG A 287 -6.70 -23.37 16.38
C ARG A 287 -7.00 -22.82 17.77
N LYS A 288 -6.06 -23.01 18.70
CA LYS A 288 -6.06 -22.32 19.98
C LYS A 288 -6.02 -20.83 19.67
N VAL A 289 -7.17 -20.17 19.75
CA VAL A 289 -7.29 -18.73 19.55
C VAL A 289 -6.81 -18.10 20.84
N LEU A 290 -5.61 -17.53 20.81
CA LEU A 290 -5.11 -16.75 21.93
C LEU A 290 -5.99 -15.51 22.12
N SER A 291 -6.36 -15.23 23.36
CA SER A 291 -6.97 -13.95 23.72
C SER A 291 -6.01 -12.79 23.43
N LEU A 292 -6.52 -11.56 23.37
CA LEU A 292 -5.68 -10.37 23.15
C LEU A 292 -4.53 -10.28 24.17
N LYS A 293 -4.83 -10.61 25.44
CA LYS A 293 -3.86 -10.65 26.54
C LYS A 293 -2.76 -11.69 26.30
N GLN A 294 -3.12 -12.88 25.82
CA GLN A 294 -2.17 -13.95 25.52
C GLN A 294 -1.33 -13.65 24.27
N LYS A 295 -1.89 -12.98 23.25
CA LYS A 295 -1.14 -12.51 22.07
C LYS A 295 -0.12 -11.44 22.47
N LEU A 296 -0.50 -10.50 23.34
CA LEU A 296 0.41 -9.49 23.91
C LEU A 296 1.56 -10.14 24.69
N GLU A 297 1.30 -11.25 25.39
CA GLU A 297 2.34 -11.94 26.15
C GLU A 297 3.31 -12.74 25.27
N VAL A 298 2.82 -13.35 24.18
CA VAL A 298 3.66 -13.92 23.12
C VAL A 298 4.63 -12.87 22.58
N CYS A 299 4.14 -11.66 22.34
CA CYS A 299 4.92 -10.53 21.85
C CYS A 299 5.94 -10.01 22.89
N LYS A 300 5.54 -9.85 24.15
CA LYS A 300 6.45 -9.44 25.23
C LYS A 300 7.62 -10.41 25.40
N ARG A 301 7.36 -11.72 25.29
CA ARG A 301 8.42 -12.74 25.39
C ARG A 301 9.39 -12.67 24.20
N ASP A 302 8.91 -12.41 22.99
CA ASP A 302 9.79 -12.19 21.83
C ASP A 302 10.62 -10.90 21.98
N ASP A 303 10.01 -9.79 22.41
CA ASP A 303 10.71 -8.52 22.64
C ASP A 303 11.79 -8.64 23.74
N SER A 304 11.62 -9.58 24.69
CA SER A 304 12.64 -9.94 25.69
C SER A 304 13.72 -10.91 25.19
N GLY A 305 13.70 -11.28 23.91
CA GLY A 305 14.73 -12.13 23.27
C GLY A 305 14.47 -13.65 23.35
N VAL A 306 13.27 -14.09 23.73
CA VAL A 306 12.93 -15.52 23.79
C VAL A 306 12.73 -16.08 22.38
N LEU A 307 13.42 -17.17 22.06
CA LEU A 307 13.29 -17.87 20.77
C LEU A 307 11.84 -18.28 20.48
N PHE A 308 11.38 -18.04 19.23
CA PHE A 308 10.05 -18.44 18.77
C PHE A 308 9.70 -19.91 19.04
N GLY A 309 10.67 -20.81 19.03
CA GLY A 309 10.46 -22.23 19.37
C GLY A 309 9.98 -22.42 20.81
N LYS A 310 10.63 -21.75 21.77
CA LYS A 310 10.23 -21.79 23.19
C LYS A 310 8.89 -21.09 23.44
N ILE A 311 8.58 -20.02 22.70
CA ILE A 311 7.28 -19.35 22.80
C ILE A 311 6.18 -20.26 22.20
N ALA A 312 6.47 -20.93 21.08
CA ALA A 312 5.57 -21.89 20.46
C ALA A 312 5.24 -23.06 21.40
N GLU A 313 6.23 -23.62 22.09
CA GLU A 313 6.05 -24.67 23.11
C GLU A 313 5.22 -24.18 24.30
N ASN A 314 5.57 -23.02 24.88
CA ASN A 314 4.87 -22.45 26.04
C ASN A 314 3.37 -22.19 25.79
N PHE A 315 3.00 -21.82 24.57
CA PHE A 315 1.62 -21.51 24.23
C PHE A 315 0.90 -22.65 23.50
N GLY A 316 1.59 -23.73 23.14
CA GLY A 316 1.07 -24.83 22.31
C GLY A 316 0.70 -24.37 20.90
N LEU A 317 1.52 -23.50 20.31
CA LEU A 317 1.30 -22.89 19.00
C LEU A 317 2.30 -23.42 17.98
N ARG A 318 1.94 -23.37 16.69
CA ARG A 318 2.92 -23.58 15.61
C ARG A 318 3.83 -22.36 15.50
N LEU A 319 5.08 -22.57 15.10
CA LEU A 319 6.07 -21.50 14.87
C LEU A 319 5.53 -20.42 13.90
N SER A 320 4.78 -20.84 12.88
CA SER A 320 4.12 -19.93 11.93
C SER A 320 3.05 -19.07 12.59
N THR A 321 2.33 -19.57 13.59
CA THR A 321 1.33 -18.79 14.34
C THR A 321 1.97 -17.73 15.22
N ILE A 322 3.13 -18.02 15.83
CA ILE A 322 3.91 -17.00 16.58
C ILE A 322 4.37 -15.90 15.62
N GLN A 323 4.85 -16.28 14.44
CA GLN A 323 5.27 -15.36 13.39
C GLN A 323 4.10 -14.52 12.84
N ASP A 324 2.91 -15.10 12.73
CA ASP A 324 1.68 -14.38 12.35
C ASP A 324 1.22 -13.42 13.44
N ILE A 325 1.22 -13.82 14.72
CA ILE A 325 0.88 -12.97 15.87
C ILE A 325 1.82 -11.77 15.90
N TYR A 326 3.12 -12.00 15.75
CA TYR A 326 4.13 -10.96 15.69
C TYR A 326 3.99 -10.04 14.47
N CYS A 327 3.74 -10.59 13.27
CA CYS A 327 3.50 -9.77 12.07
C CYS A 327 2.16 -9.02 12.13
N SER A 328 1.17 -9.50 12.89
CA SER A 328 -0.05 -8.76 13.17
C SER A 328 0.17 -7.60 14.15
N GLN A 329 1.16 -7.71 15.05
CA GLN A 329 1.64 -6.63 15.90
C GLN A 329 2.48 -5.59 15.13
N ARG A 330 3.06 -5.95 13.97
CA ARG A 330 3.69 -4.98 13.04
C ARG A 330 2.70 -3.99 12.40
N ARG A 331 1.41 -4.11 12.70
CA ARG A 331 0.59 -2.92 12.81
C ARG A 331 0.84 -2.30 14.19
N LEU A 332 1.68 -1.27 14.17
CA LEU A 332 1.59 -0.10 15.06
C LEU A 332 2.25 -0.26 16.44
N SER A 333 3.50 0.19 16.59
CA SER A 333 3.93 0.73 17.89
C SER A 333 3.46 2.18 17.96
N ASN A 334 2.65 2.54 18.96
CA ASN A 334 2.54 3.95 19.35
C ASN A 334 3.96 4.38 19.74
N PHE A 335 4.57 5.22 18.92
CA PHE A 335 5.85 5.82 19.26
C PHE A 335 5.53 7.14 19.95
N ASN A 336 5.70 7.15 21.27
CA ASN A 336 5.86 8.38 22.02
C ASN A 336 7.36 8.49 22.28
N MET A 337 7.99 9.53 21.76
CA MET A 337 9.39 9.78 22.08
C MET A 337 9.45 10.43 23.47
N ASP A 338 9.20 9.61 24.48
CA ASP A 338 9.17 9.99 25.89
C ASP A 338 10.29 9.19 26.59
N THR A 339 11.46 9.81 26.71
CA THR A 339 12.66 9.14 27.24
C THR A 339 12.69 9.27 28.76
N SER A 340 11.89 8.45 29.45
CA SER A 340 11.86 8.39 30.91
C SER A 340 13.09 7.69 31.52
N SER A 341 14.27 7.77 30.91
CA SER A 341 15.50 7.19 31.46
C SER A 341 16.68 8.17 31.32
N ALA A 342 16.96 8.91 32.40
CA ALA A 342 18.21 9.53 32.87
C ALA A 342 19.27 10.12 31.89
N ALA A 343 19.04 10.14 30.58
CA ALA A 343 19.90 10.71 29.55
C ALA A 343 19.01 11.57 28.65
N ALA A 344 19.19 12.89 28.74
CA ALA A 344 18.60 13.97 27.95
C ALA A 344 17.28 13.64 27.21
N SER A 345 16.16 14.12 27.77
CA SER A 345 14.87 14.09 27.08
C SER A 345 14.77 15.15 25.98
N TRP A 346 13.89 14.89 25.02
CA TRP A 346 13.38 15.96 24.17
C TRP A 346 12.69 16.98 25.07
N ASP A 347 12.99 18.24 24.85
CA ASP A 347 12.45 19.36 25.62
C ASP A 347 12.00 20.45 24.65
N ASP A 348 11.10 21.32 25.12
CA ASP A 348 10.66 22.46 24.34
C ASP A 348 11.83 23.42 24.11
N GLY A 349 11.92 23.95 22.89
CA GLY A 349 12.91 24.97 22.57
C GLY A 349 12.67 26.23 23.41
N ALA A 350 13.75 26.89 23.84
CA ALA A 350 13.66 28.10 24.68
C ALA A 350 12.89 29.28 24.04
N ALA A 351 12.78 29.31 22.70
CA ALA A 351 11.96 30.26 21.96
C ALA A 351 11.50 29.66 20.62
N ALA A 352 10.47 30.26 20.01
CA ALA A 352 9.99 29.88 18.69
C ALA A 352 11.05 30.11 17.60
N LEU A 353 11.14 29.17 16.64
CA LEU A 353 12.05 29.28 15.48
C LEU A 353 11.70 30.43 14.53
N THR A 354 10.56 31.10 14.70
CA THR A 354 10.22 32.32 13.95
C THR A 354 10.99 33.54 14.44
N ASN A 355 11.55 33.48 15.65
CA ASN A 355 12.24 34.60 16.28
C ASN A 355 13.74 34.49 16.02
N ALA A 356 14.43 35.59 15.69
CA ALA A 356 15.87 35.55 15.44
C ALA A 356 16.70 35.21 16.70
N GLY A 357 16.17 35.53 17.89
CA GLY A 357 16.85 35.36 19.17
C GLY A 357 16.12 34.40 20.11
N GLY A 358 16.82 33.95 21.15
CA GLY A 358 16.26 33.12 22.22
C GLY A 358 16.26 31.62 21.95
N HIS A 359 16.69 31.16 20.77
CA HIS A 359 16.86 29.75 20.45
C HIS A 359 18.24 29.44 19.86
N SER A 360 18.67 28.18 19.96
CA SER A 360 20.02 27.73 19.59
C SER A 360 20.38 28.02 18.14
N PHE A 361 19.49 27.70 17.18
CA PHE A 361 19.75 27.92 15.76
C PHE A 361 19.82 29.41 15.37
N GLY A 362 19.11 30.29 16.06
CA GLY A 362 19.19 31.74 15.83
C GLY A 362 20.59 32.25 16.18
N LYS A 363 21.14 31.75 17.31
CA LYS A 363 22.52 32.04 17.72
C LYS A 363 23.56 31.43 16.79
N THR A 364 23.43 30.16 16.42
CA THR A 364 24.38 29.50 15.50
C THR A 364 24.42 30.18 14.13
N LEU A 365 23.29 30.67 13.65
CA LEU A 365 23.18 31.31 12.33
C LEU A 365 23.43 32.82 12.35
N GLU A 366 23.67 33.45 13.51
CA GLU A 366 23.84 34.90 13.66
C GLU A 366 24.83 35.50 12.65
N HIS A 367 25.94 34.80 12.39
CA HIS A 367 26.98 35.25 11.45
C HIS A 367 26.83 34.67 10.02
N VAL A 368 25.88 33.76 9.83
CA VAL A 368 25.42 33.30 8.51
C VAL A 368 24.45 34.32 7.90
N ILE A 369 23.61 34.93 8.74
CA ILE A 369 22.61 35.93 8.34
C ILE A 369 23.11 37.37 8.47
N GLY A 370 24.14 37.62 9.27
CA GLY A 370 24.76 38.91 9.51
C GLY A 370 26.23 38.97 9.06
N ASN A 371 26.84 40.14 9.21
CA ASN A 371 28.25 40.34 8.86
C ASN A 371 29.17 40.07 10.06
N ASN A 372 30.17 39.23 9.85
CA ASN A 372 31.29 39.02 10.78
C ASN A 372 32.55 38.77 9.93
N ALA A 373 33.65 39.46 10.27
CA ALA A 373 34.89 39.36 9.50
C ALA A 373 35.53 37.97 9.59
N ALA A 374 35.43 37.33 10.76
CA ALA A 374 36.08 36.06 11.07
C ALA A 374 35.24 34.83 10.71
N ILE A 375 33.94 34.96 10.52
CA ILE A 375 33.06 33.80 10.26
C ILE A 375 32.75 33.70 8.77
N LYS A 376 32.99 32.52 8.21
CA LYS A 376 32.74 32.18 6.80
C LYS A 376 31.89 30.93 6.71
N PHE A 377 31.13 30.77 5.63
CA PHE A 377 30.24 29.64 5.48
C PHE A 377 29.95 29.28 4.01
N LEU A 378 29.51 28.03 3.85
CA LEU A 378 28.93 27.49 2.63
C LEU A 378 27.51 27.02 2.95
N ALA A 379 26.52 27.53 2.22
CA ALA A 379 25.13 27.15 2.37
C ALA A 379 24.64 26.39 1.13
N TYR A 380 23.93 25.29 1.35
CA TYR A 380 23.38 24.45 0.30
C TYR A 380 21.92 24.10 0.59
N ASN A 381 21.07 24.15 -0.43
CA ASN A 381 19.65 23.84 -0.30
C ASN A 381 19.07 23.53 -1.69
N ASN A 382 18.25 22.49 -1.79
CA ASN A 382 17.57 22.16 -3.04
C ASN A 382 16.41 23.09 -3.40
N VAL A 383 15.91 23.85 -2.43
CA VAL A 383 14.94 24.94 -2.61
C VAL A 383 15.53 26.18 -1.93
N PRO A 384 16.54 26.84 -2.52
CA PRO A 384 17.18 27.96 -1.87
C PRO A 384 16.26 29.19 -1.81
N PRO A 385 16.43 30.06 -0.80
CA PRO A 385 15.65 31.29 -0.69
C PRO A 385 15.79 32.14 -1.96
N GLN A 386 14.69 32.78 -2.37
CA GLN A 386 14.65 33.77 -3.46
C GLN A 386 15.03 33.26 -4.87
N VAL A 387 15.18 31.94 -5.08
CA VAL A 387 15.39 31.36 -6.42
C VAL A 387 14.21 30.45 -6.81
N PRO A 388 13.36 30.85 -7.78
CA PRO A 388 12.25 30.02 -8.21
C PRO A 388 12.73 28.84 -9.08
N LYS A 389 12.23 27.63 -8.78
CA LYS A 389 12.24 26.45 -9.67
C LYS A 389 13.63 25.98 -10.16
N VAL A 390 14.55 25.70 -9.25
CA VAL A 390 15.81 25.03 -9.60
C VAL A 390 15.61 23.51 -9.60
N ASN A 391 15.91 22.85 -10.73
CA ASN A 391 15.95 21.39 -10.78
C ASN A 391 17.26 20.89 -10.16
N THR A 392 17.16 20.23 -9.01
CA THR A 392 18.33 19.67 -8.30
C THR A 392 18.32 18.14 -8.34
N LYS A 393 19.51 17.54 -8.19
CA LYS A 393 19.70 16.08 -8.11
C LYS A 393 19.72 15.57 -6.67
N SER A 394 19.69 16.48 -5.70
CA SER A 394 19.74 16.22 -4.26
C SER A 394 18.59 16.87 -3.52
N ASN A 395 18.20 16.27 -2.39
CA ASN A 395 17.28 16.84 -1.40
C ASN A 395 18.00 17.45 -0.18
N SER A 396 19.33 17.29 -0.09
CA SER A 396 20.14 17.72 1.04
C SER A 396 20.10 19.24 1.22
N LYS A 397 19.98 19.69 2.46
CA LYS A 397 20.06 21.10 2.86
C LYS A 397 20.91 21.26 4.11
N GLY A 398 21.62 22.37 4.21
CA GLY A 398 22.50 22.62 5.34
C GLY A 398 23.46 23.77 5.14
N VAL A 399 24.28 23.98 6.17
CA VAL A 399 25.28 25.05 6.25
C VAL A 399 26.54 24.50 6.88
N ILE A 400 27.70 24.78 6.29
CA ILE A 400 29.01 24.58 6.91
C ILE A 400 29.51 25.96 7.30
N VAL A 401 29.82 26.16 8.57
CA VAL A 401 30.35 27.42 9.12
C VAL A 401 31.73 27.15 9.69
N LEU A 402 32.68 28.07 9.49
CA LEU A 402 34.00 28.03 10.11
C LEU A 402 34.47 29.42 10.55
N SER A 403 35.49 29.44 11.39
CA SER A 403 36.09 30.63 11.95
C SER A 403 37.53 30.81 11.46
N THR A 404 37.82 31.85 10.69
CA THR A 404 39.20 32.17 10.28
C THR A 404 40.08 32.70 11.43
N ALA A 405 39.53 32.82 12.64
CA ALA A 405 40.25 33.28 13.83
C ALA A 405 40.76 32.13 14.72
N GLY A 406 40.40 30.88 14.43
CA GLY A 406 40.81 29.70 15.20
C GLY A 406 40.05 28.45 14.76
N ASP A 407 40.56 27.25 15.08
CA ASP A 407 39.99 25.95 14.68
C ASP A 407 38.61 25.71 15.30
N ALA A 408 37.56 26.25 14.67
CA ALA A 408 36.20 26.13 15.13
C ALA A 408 35.24 26.09 13.92
N ALA A 409 34.51 25.00 13.79
CA ALA A 409 33.52 24.83 12.74
C ALA A 409 32.21 24.23 13.26
N ALA A 410 31.15 24.46 12.49
CA ALA A 410 29.85 23.87 12.72
C ALA A 410 29.26 23.36 11.42
N TRP A 411 28.62 22.19 11.47
CA TRP A 411 27.85 21.65 10.37
C TRP A 411 26.38 21.53 10.76
N ILE A 412 25.54 22.22 10.01
CA ILE A 412 24.09 22.24 10.19
C ILE A 412 23.46 21.45 9.05
N VAL A 413 22.56 20.54 9.39
CA VAL A 413 21.72 19.79 8.44
C VAL A 413 20.25 20.08 8.76
N HIS A 414 19.45 20.37 7.74
CA HIS A 414 18.02 20.66 7.96
C HIS A 414 17.13 20.21 6.80
N THR A 415 15.82 20.30 7.04
CA THR A 415 14.78 19.95 6.06
C THR A 415 14.02 21.15 5.50
N VAL A 416 14.20 22.34 6.08
CA VAL A 416 13.46 23.57 5.77
C VAL A 416 13.76 24.11 4.35
N PRO A 417 12.78 24.18 3.43
CA PRO A 417 12.94 24.85 2.13
C PRO A 417 12.99 26.38 2.32
N GLY A 418 13.73 27.09 1.47
CA GLY A 418 13.84 28.55 1.53
C GLY A 418 14.70 29.08 2.68
N PHE A 419 15.53 28.25 3.30
CA PHE A 419 16.32 28.58 4.49
C PHE A 419 17.77 28.07 4.40
N PRO A 420 18.76 28.74 5.02
CA PRO A 420 18.72 30.11 5.49
C PRO A 420 18.88 31.11 4.34
N ALA A 421 18.39 32.34 4.52
CA ALA A 421 18.65 33.43 3.61
C ALA A 421 20.01 34.07 3.96
N ALA A 422 21.05 33.70 3.20
CA ALA A 422 22.43 34.11 3.46
C ALA A 422 22.57 35.64 3.38
N LYS A 423 23.16 36.26 4.42
CA LYS A 423 23.45 37.71 4.50
C LYS A 423 22.25 38.67 4.38
N THR A 424 21.02 38.20 4.58
CA THR A 424 19.81 39.05 4.51
C THR A 424 19.05 39.15 5.82
N GLY A 425 19.65 38.78 6.96
CA GLY A 425 18.97 38.68 8.25
C GLY A 425 18.16 37.39 8.44
N TYR A 426 17.72 37.16 9.68
CA TYR A 426 16.98 35.94 10.03
C TYR A 426 15.59 35.97 9.42
N THR A 427 15.31 35.05 8.50
CA THR A 427 13.98 34.92 7.89
C THR A 427 13.54 33.47 7.96
N TRP A 428 12.50 33.20 8.74
CA TRP A 428 11.84 31.90 8.77
C TRP A 428 10.74 31.84 7.70
N PRO A 429 10.71 30.81 6.84
CA PRO A 429 9.65 30.66 5.84
C PRO A 429 8.28 30.38 6.49
N VAL A 430 7.37 31.35 6.46
CA VAL A 430 6.06 31.28 7.15
C VAL A 430 5.23 30.06 6.70
N ALA A 431 5.34 29.66 5.43
CA ALA A 431 4.65 28.48 4.90
C ALA A 431 5.04 27.17 5.62
N GLU A 432 6.23 27.12 6.18
CA GLU A 432 6.78 25.95 6.86
C GLU A 432 6.34 25.84 8.33
N ASN A 433 5.61 26.84 8.87
CA ASN A 433 4.98 26.75 10.20
C ASN A 433 3.95 25.63 10.30
N ALA A 434 3.29 25.30 9.18
CA ALA A 434 2.29 24.23 9.12
C ALA A 434 2.91 22.84 8.99
N ARG A 435 4.25 22.73 8.98
CA ARG A 435 4.96 21.51 8.59
C ARG A 435 6.04 21.11 9.59
N GLY A 436 6.22 19.81 9.78
CA GLY A 436 7.27 19.27 10.64
C GLY A 436 8.65 19.35 9.97
N HIS A 437 9.63 19.92 10.66
CA HIS A 437 11.02 20.01 10.22
C HIS A 437 12.00 19.56 11.29
N LEU A 438 13.13 19.01 10.82
CA LEU A 438 14.28 18.66 11.65
C LEU A 438 15.45 19.57 11.30
N LEU A 439 16.16 20.02 12.33
CA LEU A 439 17.43 20.73 12.26
C LEU A 439 18.42 20.05 13.21
N ILE A 440 19.65 19.81 12.75
CA ILE A 440 20.75 19.23 13.52
C ILE A 440 21.94 20.17 13.39
N CYS A 441 22.59 20.50 14.51
CA CYS A 441 23.83 21.26 14.54
C CYS A 441 24.93 20.43 15.20
N LEU A 442 26.08 20.31 14.54
CA LEU A 442 27.25 19.60 15.03
C LEU A 442 28.43 20.55 15.10
N THR A 443 28.95 20.82 16.29
CA THR A 443 30.26 21.49 16.46
C THR A 443 31.35 20.49 16.11
N ILE A 444 32.30 20.90 15.25
CA ILE A 444 33.35 20.05 14.68
C ILE A 444 34.64 20.86 14.51
N SER A 445 35.77 20.19 14.42
CA SER A 445 37.03 20.82 14.00
C SER A 445 37.05 21.05 12.48
N GLU A 446 37.78 22.06 12.02
CA GLU A 446 37.88 22.42 10.60
C GLU A 446 38.47 21.29 9.75
N SER A 447 39.39 20.52 10.33
CA SER A 447 39.98 19.33 9.70
C SER A 447 38.95 18.28 9.24
N GLN A 448 37.72 18.30 9.78
CA GLN A 448 36.66 17.37 9.42
C GLN A 448 35.80 17.86 8.24
N ILE A 449 35.89 19.14 7.85
CA ILE A 449 35.13 19.73 6.75
C ILE A 449 35.38 18.98 5.44
N ASN A 450 36.62 18.62 5.14
CA ASN A 450 36.95 17.91 3.90
C ASN A 450 36.30 16.50 3.83
N ALA A 451 36.08 15.85 4.98
CA ALA A 451 35.38 14.56 5.05
C ALA A 451 33.86 14.73 4.82
N ILE A 452 33.28 15.81 5.32
CA ILE A 452 31.89 16.20 5.05
C ILE A 452 31.74 16.56 3.57
N ALA A 453 32.63 17.38 3.03
CA ALA A 453 32.64 17.77 1.63
C ALA A 453 32.75 16.57 0.68
N ALA A 454 33.54 15.55 1.03
CA ALA A 454 33.61 14.31 0.24
C ALA A 454 32.26 13.57 0.17
N SER A 455 31.49 13.63 1.26
CA SER A 455 30.13 13.08 1.33
C SER A 455 29.17 13.92 0.48
N LEU A 456 29.20 15.25 0.65
CA LEU A 456 28.36 16.20 -0.08
C LEU A 456 28.64 16.19 -1.59
N LEU A 457 29.89 16.08 -2.02
CA LEU A 457 30.25 16.00 -3.43
C LEU A 457 29.55 14.84 -4.15
N LEU A 458 29.34 13.72 -3.45
CA LEU A 458 28.63 12.58 -4.00
C LEU A 458 27.12 12.81 -4.09
N VAL A 459 26.56 13.61 -3.18
CA VAL A 459 25.11 13.92 -3.14
C VAL A 459 24.71 14.98 -4.15
N GLN A 460 25.65 15.82 -4.60
CA GLN A 460 25.43 16.91 -5.56
C GLN A 460 24.36 17.92 -5.07
N PRO A 461 24.54 18.53 -3.89
CA PRO A 461 23.63 19.53 -3.39
C PRO A 461 23.79 20.83 -4.18
N LEU A 462 22.75 21.63 -4.24
CA LEU A 462 22.83 22.97 -4.80
C LEU A 462 23.42 23.92 -3.76
N VAL A 463 24.69 24.31 -3.95
CA VAL A 463 25.33 25.37 -3.18
C VAL A 463 24.81 26.71 -3.69
N HIS A 464 24.19 27.50 -2.81
CA HIS A 464 23.61 28.79 -3.17
C HIS A 464 24.36 29.99 -2.57
N TYR A 465 25.29 29.74 -1.64
CA TYR A 465 26.19 30.74 -1.10
C TYR A 465 27.51 30.10 -0.63
N ASN A 466 28.64 30.76 -0.85
CA ASN A 466 29.94 30.37 -0.32
C ASN A 466 30.85 31.60 -0.22
N ASP A 467 31.35 31.90 0.98
CA ASP A 467 32.37 32.94 1.21
C ASP A 467 33.62 32.40 1.94
N ILE A 468 33.77 31.07 2.03
CA ILE A 468 34.96 30.45 2.61
C ILE A 468 36.18 30.70 1.70
N PRO A 469 37.23 31.37 2.19
CA PRO A 469 38.38 31.74 1.37
C PRO A 469 39.26 30.52 1.04
N GLU A 470 40.06 30.67 0.00
CA GLU A 470 40.93 29.58 -0.49
C GLU A 470 42.05 29.23 0.49
N THR A 471 42.46 30.18 1.33
CA THR A 471 43.48 29.98 2.37
C THR A 471 43.07 28.90 3.37
N GLU A 472 41.80 28.87 3.77
CA GLU A 472 41.26 27.84 4.69
C GLU A 472 41.06 26.49 3.99
N THR A 473 40.88 26.50 2.68
CA THR A 473 40.48 25.32 1.90
C THR A 473 41.62 24.73 1.07
N ALA A 474 42.84 25.25 1.20
CA ALA A 474 44.02 24.81 0.47
C ALA A 474 44.28 23.29 0.65
N ALA A 475 44.09 22.78 1.88
CA ALA A 475 44.24 21.35 2.20
C ALA A 475 42.95 20.52 2.00
N MET A 476 41.89 21.09 1.42
CA MET A 476 40.56 20.48 1.34
C MET A 476 40.13 20.19 -0.12
N PRO A 477 40.73 19.18 -0.79
CA PRO A 477 40.47 18.93 -2.21
C PRO A 477 39.03 18.55 -2.53
N TYR A 478 38.28 17.92 -1.61
CA TYR A 478 36.87 17.61 -1.85
C TYR A 478 35.98 18.84 -1.68
N PHE A 479 36.33 19.74 -0.77
CA PHE A 479 35.64 21.02 -0.61
C PHE A 479 35.81 21.88 -1.85
N ASN A 480 37.04 21.97 -2.39
CA ASN A 480 37.29 22.71 -3.63
C ASN A 480 36.50 22.15 -4.82
N LYS A 481 36.35 20.82 -4.91
CA LYS A 481 35.47 20.22 -5.92
C LYS A 481 33.98 20.53 -5.70
N LEU A 482 33.55 20.61 -4.44
CA LEU A 482 32.17 20.91 -4.07
C LEU A 482 31.80 22.36 -4.40
N LYS A 483 32.66 23.33 -4.04
CA LYS A 483 32.43 24.77 -4.34
C LYS A 483 32.39 25.04 -5.84
N GLU A 484 33.13 24.26 -6.64
CA GLU A 484 33.14 24.31 -8.10
C GLU A 484 31.96 23.56 -8.76
N GLY A 485 31.10 22.91 -7.98
CA GLY A 485 29.96 22.15 -8.50
C GLY A 485 30.34 20.88 -9.28
N ARG A 486 31.54 20.33 -9.08
CA ARG A 486 31.97 19.11 -9.79
C ARG A 486 31.19 17.89 -9.31
N THR A 487 31.04 16.91 -10.19
CA THR A 487 30.31 15.67 -9.90
C THR A 487 31.17 14.42 -10.10
N PRO A 488 31.15 13.44 -9.18
CA PRO A 488 31.81 12.16 -9.40
C PRO A 488 31.16 11.39 -10.56
N THR A 489 31.93 11.11 -11.62
CA THR A 489 31.47 10.36 -12.80
C THR A 489 31.86 8.88 -12.76
N LEU A 490 32.81 8.52 -11.89
CA LEU A 490 33.32 7.16 -11.74
C LEU A 490 32.88 6.53 -10.41
N PRO A 491 32.71 5.21 -10.35
CA PRO A 491 32.42 4.50 -9.11
C PRO A 491 33.61 4.61 -8.12
N PRO A 492 33.35 4.46 -6.80
CA PRO A 492 32.10 4.02 -6.19
C PRO A 492 31.04 5.13 -6.05
N PHE A 493 29.78 4.77 -6.35
CA PHE A 493 28.61 5.66 -6.23
C PHE A 493 27.99 5.70 -4.83
N THR A 494 28.71 5.20 -3.82
CA THR A 494 28.34 5.23 -2.41
C THR A 494 29.57 5.50 -1.57
N SER A 495 29.45 6.30 -0.52
CA SER A 495 30.54 6.58 0.41
C SER A 495 30.08 6.40 1.87
N LYS A 496 31.06 6.12 2.72
CA LYS A 496 30.93 6.14 4.18
C LYS A 496 32.06 7.00 4.73
N LYS A 497 31.73 8.01 5.52
CA LYS A 497 32.68 8.86 6.23
C LYS A 497 32.35 8.85 7.72
N SER A 498 33.37 9.07 8.54
CA SER A 498 33.22 9.18 9.99
C SER A 498 33.80 10.51 10.41
N ILE A 499 33.05 11.24 11.21
CA ILE A 499 33.44 12.50 11.84
C ILE A 499 33.19 12.37 13.36
N ARG A 500 33.66 13.32 14.16
CA ARG A 500 33.43 13.41 15.60
C ARG A 500 33.10 14.84 16.00
N THR A 501 32.11 15.00 16.87
CA THR A 501 31.86 16.33 17.44
C THR A 501 33.01 16.78 18.32
N GLU A 502 33.23 18.09 18.30
CA GLU A 502 34.22 18.74 19.14
C GLU A 502 33.65 18.88 20.56
N SER A 503 34.03 17.94 21.42
CA SER A 503 33.70 17.96 22.85
C SER A 503 34.83 17.27 23.60
N ALA A 504 35.44 17.98 24.55
CA ALA A 504 36.54 17.45 25.36
C ALA A 504 36.06 16.34 26.32
N ALA A 505 34.82 16.44 26.82
CA ALA A 505 34.28 15.51 27.80
C ALA A 505 33.55 14.31 27.18
N ALA A 506 32.86 14.51 26.05
CA ALA A 506 32.02 13.47 25.44
C ALA A 506 31.89 13.66 23.91
N PRO A 507 32.94 13.35 23.13
CA PRO A 507 32.87 13.44 21.67
C PRO A 507 31.90 12.41 21.11
N VAL A 508 30.98 12.84 20.24
CA VAL A 508 29.99 11.98 19.59
C VAL A 508 30.51 11.58 18.23
N ALA A 509 30.62 10.27 17.98
CA ALA A 509 30.98 9.73 16.68
C ALA A 509 29.78 9.80 15.71
N VAL A 510 29.96 10.47 14.57
CA VAL A 510 28.93 10.63 13.54
C VAL A 510 29.37 9.88 12.28
N GLN A 511 28.48 9.03 11.75
CA GLN A 511 28.70 8.29 10.52
C GLN A 511 27.86 8.90 9.40
N ILE A 512 28.51 9.31 8.32
CA ILE A 512 27.88 9.91 7.15
C ILE A 512 27.86 8.85 6.04
N TYR A 513 26.68 8.59 5.50
CA TYR A 513 26.48 7.64 4.41
C TYR A 513 25.90 8.38 3.22
N SER A 514 26.56 8.33 2.07
CA SER A 514 26.12 9.06 0.88
C SER A 514 26.02 8.14 -0.32
N LYS A 515 25.16 8.50 -1.26
CA LYS A 515 24.96 7.83 -2.55
C LYS A 515 24.71 8.86 -3.66
N SER A 516 25.23 8.60 -4.85
CA SER A 516 24.87 9.42 -6.01
C SER A 516 23.52 9.00 -6.58
N GLU A 517 22.97 9.83 -7.47
CA GLU A 517 21.79 9.51 -8.28
C GLU A 517 21.96 8.21 -9.08
N SER A 518 23.17 7.98 -9.61
CA SER A 518 23.52 6.79 -10.40
C SER A 518 23.50 5.48 -9.57
N SER A 519 23.42 5.58 -8.24
CA SER A 519 23.41 4.42 -7.36
C SER A 519 22.05 3.74 -7.31
N LYS A 520 22.01 2.45 -7.65
CA LYS A 520 20.82 1.58 -7.55
C LYS A 520 20.57 1.04 -6.13
N TYR A 521 21.40 1.40 -5.15
CA TYR A 521 21.27 0.89 -3.78
C TYR A 521 20.11 1.55 -3.03
N GLU A 522 19.25 0.73 -2.44
CA GLU A 522 18.21 1.16 -1.51
C GLU A 522 18.84 1.51 -0.16
N ILE A 523 18.50 2.70 0.34
CA ILE A 523 19.29 3.41 1.33
C ILE A 523 19.09 2.85 2.74
N TYR A 524 17.87 2.49 3.12
CA TYR A 524 17.58 1.97 4.46
C TYR A 524 18.12 0.55 4.63
N LYS A 525 17.85 -0.35 3.69
CA LYS A 525 18.22 -1.77 3.81
C LYS A 525 19.67 -2.03 3.45
N LYS A 526 20.15 -1.50 2.31
CA LYS A 526 21.48 -1.87 1.80
C LYS A 526 22.60 -1.03 2.40
N VAL A 527 22.28 0.13 2.97
CA VAL A 527 23.26 1.03 3.61
C VAL A 527 23.05 1.04 5.13
N ILE A 528 21.95 1.61 5.64
CA ILE A 528 21.75 1.81 7.10
C ILE A 528 21.71 0.47 7.85
N VAL A 529 20.79 -0.42 7.52
CA VAL A 529 20.63 -1.72 8.21
C VAL A 529 21.88 -2.58 8.10
N LYS A 530 22.53 -2.59 6.93
CA LYS A 530 23.77 -3.35 6.73
C LYS A 530 24.91 -2.79 7.58
N ALA A 531 24.98 -1.47 7.73
CA ALA A 531 26.03 -0.82 8.49
C ALA A 531 25.80 -0.89 10.00
N LEU A 532 24.56 -0.66 10.46
CA LEU A 532 24.21 -0.71 11.89
C LEU A 532 24.11 -2.14 12.41
N LYS A 533 23.82 -3.12 11.54
CA LYS A 533 23.53 -4.53 11.92
C LYS A 533 22.44 -4.66 12.99
N LYS A 534 21.57 -3.65 13.12
CA LYS A 534 20.48 -3.55 14.10
C LYS A 534 19.15 -3.35 13.41
N THR A 535 18.07 -3.61 14.14
CA THR A 535 16.74 -3.16 13.74
C THR A 535 16.64 -1.64 13.88
N ILE A 536 15.95 -0.99 12.95
CA ILE A 536 15.65 0.44 12.96
C ILE A 536 14.14 0.67 12.93
N LYS A 537 13.64 1.64 13.68
CA LYS A 537 12.31 2.24 13.51
C LYS A 537 12.44 3.46 12.62
N VAL A 538 11.58 3.61 11.62
CA VAL A 538 11.67 4.65 10.58
C VAL A 538 10.41 5.51 10.60
N TRP A 539 10.59 6.82 10.71
CA TRP A 539 9.58 7.85 10.42
C TRP A 539 9.84 8.39 9.02
N SER A 540 8.91 8.16 8.10
CA SER A 540 9.05 8.62 6.73
C SER A 540 7.75 8.46 5.95
N ARG A 541 7.45 9.39 5.04
CA ARG A 541 6.39 9.20 4.04
C ARG A 541 6.72 7.98 3.20
N SER A 542 5.74 7.09 3.01
CA SER A 542 5.94 5.88 2.25
C SER A 542 4.84 5.65 1.22
N ASP A 543 5.16 4.89 0.18
CA ASP A 543 4.14 4.38 -0.71
C ASP A 543 3.42 3.27 0.03
N ASN A 544 2.09 3.22 -0.06
CA ASN A 544 1.23 2.17 0.50
C ASN A 544 1.60 0.73 0.01
N LYS A 545 2.70 0.58 -0.73
CA LYS A 545 3.35 -0.64 -1.20
C LYS A 545 4.40 -1.21 -0.24
N LEU A 546 4.75 -0.55 0.86
CA LEU A 546 5.54 -1.16 1.94
C LEU A 546 4.73 -2.25 2.67
N LYS A 547 4.41 -3.32 1.96
CA LYS A 547 4.06 -4.60 2.56
C LYS A 547 5.36 -5.15 3.13
N GLY A 548 5.53 -5.00 4.45
CA GLY A 548 6.64 -5.58 5.19
C GLY A 548 6.81 -7.05 4.80
N ASP A 549 7.92 -7.34 4.15
CA ASP A 549 8.31 -8.67 3.74
C ASP A 549 8.84 -9.44 4.99
N CYS A 550 7.96 -9.74 5.97
CA CYS A 550 7.98 -10.89 6.93
C CYS A 550 8.40 -12.33 6.41
N ARG A 551 9.15 -12.48 5.30
CA ARG A 551 9.90 -13.71 4.94
C ARG A 551 11.33 -13.27 5.10
N VAL A 552 11.79 -13.38 6.34
CA VAL A 552 13.18 -13.43 6.77
C VAL A 552 14.18 -12.80 5.77
N LEU A 553 14.18 -11.45 5.72
CA LEU A 553 15.26 -10.57 5.21
C LEU A 553 14.98 -9.07 5.47
N GLN A 554 13.85 -8.73 6.12
CA GLN A 554 13.48 -7.39 6.63
C GLN A 554 13.11 -7.42 8.13
N ARG A 555 13.84 -8.20 8.93
CA ARG A 555 13.65 -8.18 10.41
C ARG A 555 14.08 -6.84 11.02
N ASN A 556 14.90 -6.08 10.30
CA ASN A 556 15.62 -4.93 10.82
C ASN A 556 15.01 -3.55 10.46
N ILE A 557 13.83 -3.45 9.87
CA ILE A 557 13.15 -2.16 9.64
C ILE A 557 11.71 -2.27 10.15
N ARG A 558 11.31 -1.32 10.99
CA ARG A 558 9.96 -1.13 11.55
C ARG A 558 9.50 0.29 11.17
N LEU A 559 8.25 0.47 10.74
CA LEU A 559 7.73 1.81 10.44
C LEU A 559 7.02 2.37 11.66
N ILE A 560 7.23 3.65 11.93
CA ILE A 560 6.52 4.38 12.98
C ILE A 560 5.12 4.75 12.45
N LYS A 561 4.10 4.62 13.30
CA LYS A 561 2.71 4.93 12.94
C LYS A 561 2.45 6.44 12.98
N SER A 562 1.75 6.97 11.98
CA SER A 562 1.08 8.27 12.02
C SER A 562 -0.33 8.17 12.66
N PRO A 563 -0.73 9.07 13.57
CA PRO A 563 0.09 10.13 14.17
C PRO A 563 1.05 9.58 15.24
N ALA A 564 2.16 10.29 15.47
CA ALA A 564 3.11 10.06 16.57
C ALA A 564 3.27 11.32 17.41
N ALA A 565 3.87 11.20 18.58
CA ALA A 565 4.15 12.35 19.45
C ALA A 565 5.65 12.42 19.80
N ILE A 566 6.17 13.64 19.78
CA ILE A 566 7.52 14.00 20.21
C ILE A 566 7.36 14.95 21.39
N ASN A 567 7.63 14.48 22.61
CA ASN A 567 7.45 15.28 23.84
C ASN A 567 6.12 16.06 23.90
N GLY A 568 4.99 15.39 23.65
CA GLY A 568 3.65 16.02 23.64
C GLY A 568 3.28 16.76 22.35
N HIS A 569 4.23 17.00 21.43
CA HIS A 569 3.95 17.56 20.10
C HIS A 569 3.48 16.47 19.14
N ASN A 570 2.23 16.55 18.71
CA ASN A 570 1.66 15.61 17.75
C ASN A 570 2.18 15.90 16.34
N THR A 571 2.69 14.87 15.66
CA THR A 571 3.09 14.91 14.26
C THR A 571 2.35 13.84 13.45
N ASN A 572 2.14 14.13 12.17
CA ASN A 572 1.54 13.21 11.20
C ASN A 572 2.35 13.22 9.90
N LEU A 573 2.42 12.07 9.23
CA LEU A 573 3.25 11.91 8.03
C LEU A 573 2.84 12.85 6.87
N GLU A 574 1.59 13.27 6.81
CA GLU A 574 1.06 14.18 5.79
C GLU A 574 1.56 15.62 5.96
N ALA A 575 1.74 16.06 7.20
CA ALA A 575 2.22 17.39 7.57
C ALA A 575 3.71 17.41 7.98
N ASP A 576 4.39 16.27 8.06
CA ASP A 576 5.81 16.19 8.43
C ASP A 576 6.68 15.96 7.19
N ASP A 577 7.74 16.75 7.05
CA ASP A 577 8.70 16.68 5.94
C ASP A 577 9.98 15.93 6.27
N THR A 578 10.12 15.53 7.54
CA THR A 578 11.30 14.85 8.03
C THR A 578 11.29 13.38 7.64
N ASN A 579 12.48 12.83 7.45
CA ASN A 579 12.68 11.39 7.40
C ASN A 579 13.81 11.05 8.34
N TRP A 580 13.55 10.15 9.28
CA TRP A 580 14.55 9.75 10.25
C TRP A 580 14.33 8.32 10.70
N ALA A 581 15.37 7.75 11.30
CA ALA A 581 15.35 6.40 11.83
C ALA A 581 16.07 6.33 13.18
N VAL A 582 15.61 5.44 14.05
CA VAL A 582 16.24 5.14 15.34
C VAL A 582 16.54 3.66 15.47
N SER A 583 17.66 3.30 16.07
CA SER A 583 17.97 1.88 16.34
C SER A 583 17.07 1.29 17.44
N ASP A 584 16.73 0.01 17.32
CA ASP A 584 15.87 -0.72 18.24
C ASP A 584 16.44 -2.14 18.50
N PRO A 585 17.01 -2.45 19.68
CA PRO A 585 17.36 -1.52 20.77
C PRO A 585 18.60 -0.68 20.43
N GLY A 586 18.67 0.55 20.95
CA GLY A 586 19.87 1.38 20.92
C GLY A 586 19.57 2.87 20.92
N ASN A 587 20.64 3.66 20.91
CA ASN A 587 20.66 5.12 21.01
C ASN A 587 21.13 5.81 19.72
N ILE A 588 21.05 5.14 18.57
CA ILE A 588 21.46 5.72 17.29
C ILE A 588 20.27 6.40 16.65
N PHE A 589 20.42 7.69 16.36
CA PHE A 589 19.51 8.48 15.53
C PHE A 589 20.12 8.70 14.14
N CYS A 590 19.30 8.59 13.11
CA CYS A 590 19.69 8.84 11.72
C CYS A 590 18.69 9.82 11.09
N HIS A 591 19.16 11.00 10.69
CA HIS A 591 18.45 11.81 9.71
C HIS A 591 18.63 11.19 8.31
N VAL A 592 17.62 11.30 7.45
CA VAL A 592 17.67 10.81 6.08
C VAL A 592 17.08 11.86 5.14
N ASP A 593 17.82 12.30 4.12
CA ASP A 593 17.34 13.29 3.15
C ASP A 593 16.16 12.80 2.26
N LYS A 594 15.96 11.48 2.13
CA LYS A 594 14.93 10.89 1.27
C LYS A 594 13.85 10.11 2.02
N PRO A 595 12.58 10.23 1.60
CA PRO A 595 11.53 9.33 2.04
C PRO A 595 11.70 7.87 1.63
N TYR A 596 11.11 6.98 2.42
CA TYR A 596 11.17 5.54 2.28
C TYR A 596 10.12 5.02 1.29
N PHE A 597 10.52 4.89 0.02
CA PHE A 597 9.69 4.36 -1.07
C PHE A 597 10.22 3.05 -1.66
N VAL A 598 9.34 2.07 -1.93
CA VAL A 598 9.69 0.77 -2.56
C VAL A 598 10.22 0.95 -3.98
N SER A 599 9.69 1.93 -4.72
CA SER A 599 10.18 2.31 -6.05
C SER A 599 11.04 3.57 -6.00
N SER A 600 12.14 3.56 -5.25
CA SER A 600 13.19 4.57 -5.45
C SER A 600 14.00 4.25 -6.72
N LYS A 601 13.35 4.32 -7.89
CA LYS A 601 14.09 4.54 -9.14
C LYS A 601 14.60 5.98 -9.08
N ALA A 602 15.91 6.11 -8.87
CA ALA A 602 16.72 7.34 -8.90
C ALA A 602 16.42 8.42 -7.83
N PHE A 603 17.44 9.24 -7.55
CA PHE A 603 17.49 10.50 -6.77
C PHE A 603 17.69 10.45 -5.22
N GLY A 604 18.95 10.59 -4.75
CA GLY A 604 19.44 11.34 -3.55
C GLY A 604 19.15 10.97 -2.06
N ASN A 605 20.17 10.41 -1.35
CA ASN A 605 20.74 10.59 0.03
C ASN A 605 20.09 10.34 1.43
N ILE A 606 20.97 10.07 2.43
CA ILE A 606 20.82 10.09 3.92
C ILE A 606 21.50 11.34 4.44
#